data_AF-A0A6P0KE71-F1
#
_entry.id   AF-A0A6P0KE71-F1
#
_cell.length_a   1.000
_cell.length_b   1.000
_cell.length_c   1.000
_cell.angle_alpha   90.00
_cell.angle_beta   90.00
_cell.angle_gamma   90.00
#
_symmetry.space_group_name_H-M   'P 1'
#
loop_
_entity.id
_entity.type
_entity.pdbx_description
1 polymer ?
#
loop_
_entity_poly.entity_id
_entity_poly.type
_entity_poly.pdbx_seq_one_letter_code
_entity_poly.pdbx_strand_id
1 'polypeptide(L)' 'MDLMEPDDLRALTPLIWSHVNPYGTFRLNLDERLPLQMAA' A
#
# COMPACT_ATOMS: atom_id res chain seq x y z
N MET A 1 -24.09 14.98 8.07
CA MET A 1 -23.01 14.58 7.16
C MET A 1 -22.20 15.84 6.97
N ASP A 2 -21.13 16.01 7.74
CA ASP A 2 -20.25 17.15 7.54
C ASP A 2 -19.60 17.02 6.17
N LEU A 3 -19.72 18.07 5.38
CA LEU A 3 -19.12 18.15 4.06
C LEU A 3 -17.63 18.42 4.28
N MET A 4 -16.77 17.62 3.68
CA MET A 4 -15.32 17.80 3.76
C MET A 4 -14.95 19.23 3.32
N GLU A 5 -14.13 19.90 4.11
CA GLU A 5 -13.65 21.25 3.80
C GLU A 5 -12.60 21.19 2.67
N PRO A 6 -12.32 22.32 1.98
CA PRO A 6 -11.34 22.33 0.89
C PRO A 6 -9.97 21.78 1.28
N ASP A 7 -9.55 21.96 2.53
CA ASP A 7 -8.27 21.43 3.02
C ASP A 7 -8.31 19.91 3.28
N ASP A 8 -9.44 19.36 3.71
CA ASP A 8 -9.64 17.91 3.82
C ASP A 8 -9.52 17.23 2.45
N LEU A 9 -10.10 17.85 1.41
CA LEU A 9 -10.03 17.35 0.04
C LEU A 9 -8.59 17.41 -0.52
N ARG A 10 -7.83 18.44 -0.17
CA ARG A 10 -6.41 18.57 -0.55
C ARG A 10 -5.56 17.47 0.05
N ALA A 11 -5.83 17.07 1.29
CA ALA A 11 -5.13 15.98 1.97
C ALA A 11 -5.29 14.61 1.26
N LEU A 12 -6.30 14.43 0.42
CA LEU A 12 -6.51 13.20 -0.36
C LEU A 12 -5.55 13.06 -1.55
N THR A 13 -5.09 14.17 -2.12
CA THR A 13 -4.19 14.18 -3.30
C THR A 13 -2.95 13.30 -3.14
N PRO A 14 -2.13 13.43 -2.07
CA PRO A 14 -0.96 12.57 -1.88
C PRO A 14 -1.32 11.10 -1.62
N LEU A 15 -2.49 10.80 -1.04
CA LEU A 15 -2.91 9.41 -0.83
C LEU A 15 -3.17 8.69 -2.15
N ILE A 16 -3.63 9.43 -3.16
CA ILE A 16 -3.92 8.89 -4.49
C ILE A 16 -2.66 8.85 -5.37
N TRP A 17 -1.89 9.94 -5.38
CA TRP A 17 -0.82 10.14 -6.37
C TRP A 17 0.59 9.96 -5.82
N SER A 18 0.77 10.08 -4.50
CA SER A 18 2.07 9.93 -3.84
C SER A 18 2.19 8.60 -3.10
N HIS A 19 1.28 7.65 -3.34
CA HIS A 19 1.41 6.28 -2.86
C HIS A 19 2.52 5.55 -3.63
N VAL A 20 3.76 5.89 -3.31
CA VAL A 20 4.92 5.14 -3.78
C VAL A 20 4.98 3.87 -2.96
N ASN A 21 4.69 2.72 -3.55
CA ASN A 21 5.01 1.43 -2.93
C ASN A 21 6.54 1.30 -2.88
N PRO A 22 7.20 1.45 -1.71
CA PRO A 22 8.66 1.39 -1.65
C PRO A 22 9.20 0.00 -1.97
N TYR A 23 8.31 -1.00 -2.01
CA TYR A 23 8.61 -2.40 -2.27
C TYR A 23 8.48 -2.81 -3.75
N GLY A 24 8.14 -1.87 -4.65
CA GLY A 24 7.95 -2.15 -6.07
C GLY A 24 6.73 -3.03 -6.35
N THR A 25 6.66 -3.60 -7.56
CA THR A 25 5.62 -4.58 -7.91
C THR A 25 6.11 -5.98 -7.56
N PHE A 26 5.43 -6.64 -6.63
CA PHE A 26 5.69 -8.03 -6.27
C PHE A 26 4.70 -8.96 -6.99
N ARG A 27 5.21 -9.99 -7.64
CA ARG A 27 4.39 -11.05 -8.21
C ARG A 27 4.21 -12.16 -7.17
N LEU A 28 3.07 -12.14 -6.49
CA LEU A 28 2.67 -13.19 -5.54
C LEU A 28 2.21 -14.43 -6.32
N ASN A 29 2.99 -15.51 -6.23
CA ASN A 29 2.50 -16.84 -6.61
C ASN A 29 1.96 -17.53 -5.36
N LEU A 30 0.65 -17.76 -5.30
CA LEU A 30 0.00 -18.47 -4.19
C LEU A 30 0.11 -19.99 -4.27
N ASP A 31 0.58 -20.52 -5.41
CA ASP A 31 0.81 -21.96 -5.60
C ASP A 31 2.16 -22.41 -5.04
N GLU A 32 3.08 -21.47 -4.80
CA GLU A 32 4.41 -21.73 -4.27
C GLU A 32 4.45 -21.48 -2.75
N ARG A 33 5.02 -22.43 -2.00
CA ARG A 33 5.31 -22.21 -0.57
C ARG A 33 6.65 -21.52 -0.39
N LEU A 34 6.69 -20.50 0.48
CA LEU A 34 7.92 -19.85 0.88
C LEU A 34 8.87 -20.86 1.56
N PRO A 35 10.16 -20.92 1.17
CA PRO A 35 11.14 -21.74 1.85
C PRO A 35 11.46 -21.10 3.21
N LEU A 36 10.79 -21.57 4.26
CA LEU A 36 11.07 -21.11 5.62
C LEU A 36 12.35 -21.79 6.11
N GLN A 37 13.40 -21.01 6.38
CA GLN A 37 14.53 -21.52 7.17
C GLN A 37 14.00 -21.82 8.58
N MET A 38 14.13 -23.07 9.00
CA MET A 38 13.86 -23.43 10.39
C MET A 38 14.89 -22.72 11.27
N ALA A 39 14.43 -21.83 12.15
CA ALA A 39 15.27 -21.29 13.20
C ALA A 39 15.75 -22.47 14.08
N ALA A 40 17.05 -22.50 14.38
CA ALA A 40 17.69 -23.54 15.17
C ALA A 40 17.29 -23.49 16.65
#